data_AF-A0A538E9X2-F1
#
_entry.id   AF-A0A538E9X2-F1
#
_cell.length_a   1.000
_cell.length_b   1.000
_cell.length_c   1.000
_cell.angle_alpha   90.00
_cell.angle_beta   90.00
_cell.angle_gamma   90.00
#
_symmetry.space_group_name_H-M   'P 1'
#
loop_
_entity.id
_entity.type
_entity.pdbx_description
1 polymer ?
#
loop_
_entity_poly.entity_id
_entity_poly.type
_entity_poly.pdbx_seq_one_letter_code
_entity_poly.pdbx_strand_id
1 'polypeptide(L)'
;RDYFVKQWARFRDLHWGVLAHSTHLRGAGTYDPVAGERCRVTVTLATGIPEERVRAANLDYLDPAEVDLDGWADDPDTLVVPHAGEVLFRLR
;
A
#
# COMPACT_ATOMS: atom_id res chain seq x y z
N ARG A 1 10.94 -2.21 1.58
CA ARG A 1 12.24 -2.94 1.61
C ARG A 1 12.90 -2.88 2.98
N ASP A 2 13.29 -1.70 3.47
CA ASP A 2 14.01 -1.51 4.74
C ASP A 2 13.38 -2.24 5.94
N TYR A 3 12.05 -2.23 6.02
CA TYR A 3 11.28 -2.94 7.05
C TYR A 3 11.70 -4.39 7.22
N PHE A 4 11.84 -5.14 6.12
CA PHE A 4 12.21 -6.56 6.18
C PHE A 4 13.71 -6.77 6.43
N VAL A 5 14.58 -6.07 5.68
CA VAL A 5 16.04 -6.31 5.76
C VAL A 5 16.66 -5.85 7.08
N LYS A 6 16.16 -4.78 7.69
CA LYS A 6 16.64 -4.32 9.01
C LYS A 6 16.12 -5.19 10.17
N GLN A 7 15.21 -6.12 9.89
CA GLN A 7 14.64 -7.08 10.84
C GLN A 7 14.85 -8.52 10.35
N TRP A 8 15.95 -8.79 9.65
CA TRP A 8 16.10 -10.03 8.90
C TRP A 8 15.91 -11.31 9.73
N ALA A 9 16.33 -11.31 11.00
CA ALA A 9 16.12 -12.43 11.91
C ALA A 9 14.64 -12.85 12.06
N ARG A 10 13.69 -11.92 11.91
CA ARG A 10 12.25 -12.19 11.98
C ARG A 10 11.68 -12.79 10.68
N PHE A 11 12.28 -12.47 9.54
CA PHE A 11 11.68 -12.72 8.21
C PHE A 11 12.45 -13.71 7.35
N ARG A 12 13.66 -14.11 7.76
CA ARG A 12 14.55 -14.98 6.98
C ARG A 12 13.95 -16.33 6.58
N ASP A 13 13.00 -16.82 7.38
CA ASP A 13 12.35 -18.11 7.19
C ASP A 13 11.07 -18.02 6.33
N LEU A 14 10.68 -16.82 5.90
CA LEU A 14 9.54 -16.61 5.00
C LEU A 14 9.97 -16.71 3.53
N HIS A 15 9.03 -17.15 2.68
CA HIS A 15 9.25 -17.18 1.24
C HIS A 15 9.56 -15.79 0.68
N TRP A 16 10.66 -15.69 -0.07
CA TRP A 16 11.13 -14.41 -0.61
C TRP A 16 10.12 -13.76 -1.57
N GLY A 17 9.35 -14.57 -2.30
CA GLY A 17 8.28 -14.08 -3.17
C GLY A 17 7.20 -13.32 -2.40
N VAL A 18 6.86 -13.76 -1.19
CA VAL A 18 5.90 -13.07 -0.31
C VAL A 18 6.48 -11.74 0.15
N LEU A 19 7.75 -11.73 0.60
CA LEU A 19 8.42 -10.49 1.02
C LEU A 19 8.51 -9.48 -0.14
N ALA A 20 8.88 -9.94 -1.34
CA ALA A 20 8.96 -9.10 -2.53
C ALA A 20 7.59 -8.51 -2.89
N HIS A 21 6.54 -9.33 -2.94
CA HIS A 21 5.18 -8.87 -3.20
C HIS A 21 4.73 -7.80 -2.21
N SER A 22 4.94 -8.04 -0.91
CA SER A 22 4.63 -7.05 0.13
C SER A 22 5.41 -5.75 -0.06
N THR A 23 6.68 -5.80 -0.46
CA THR A 23 7.45 -4.57 -0.74
C THR A 23 6.97 -3.82 -1.98
N HIS A 24 6.53 -4.52 -3.02
CA HIS A 24 6.01 -3.86 -4.23
C HIS A 24 4.68 -3.16 -3.95
N LEU A 25 3.78 -3.82 -3.20
CA LEU A 25 2.50 -3.24 -2.82
C LEU A 25 2.69 -2.01 -1.90
N ARG A 26 3.52 -2.13 -0.86
CA ARG A 26 3.69 -1.04 0.12
C ARG A 26 4.52 0.14 -0.41
N GLY A 27 5.36 -0.10 -1.42
CA GLY A 27 6.17 0.93 -2.06
C GLY A 27 7.41 1.35 -1.26
N ALA A 28 7.91 2.55 -1.57
CA ALA A 28 9.10 3.11 -0.94
C ALA A 28 8.82 3.59 0.50
N GLY A 29 9.84 3.54 1.36
CA GLY A 29 9.74 3.95 2.74
C GLY A 29 11.02 3.66 3.52
N THR A 30 11.04 4.07 4.78
CA THR A 30 12.15 3.83 5.71
C THR A 30 11.65 3.04 6.92
N TYR A 31 12.56 2.30 7.55
CA TYR A 31 12.31 1.67 8.84
C TYR A 31 13.40 2.04 9.82
N ASP A 32 12.98 2.38 11.03
CA ASP A 32 13.82 2.58 12.20
C ASP A 32 13.34 1.67 13.35
N PRO A 33 14.23 0.98 14.09
CA PRO A 33 13.83 0.09 15.18
C PRO A 33 13.07 0.77 16.34
N VAL A 34 13.23 2.08 16.53
CA VAL A 34 12.58 2.85 17.60
C VAL A 34 11.35 3.58 17.07
N ALA A 35 11.46 4.26 15.93
CA ALA A 35 10.39 5.08 15.36
C ALA A 35 9.42 4.30 14.43
N GLY A 36 9.73 3.04 14.11
CA GLY A 36 8.90 2.20 13.26
C GLY A 36 9.04 2.47 11.75
N GLU A 37 8.05 2.03 10.98
CA GLU A 37 8.02 2.23 9.53
C GLU A 37 7.44 3.61 9.17
N ARG A 38 8.06 4.28 8.20
CA ARG A 38 7.52 5.47 7.55
C ARG A 38 7.43 5.24 6.05
N CYS A 39 6.21 5.09 5.55
CA CYS A 39 5.91 4.88 4.14
C CYS A 39 5.90 6.21 3.38
N ARG A 40 6.31 6.20 2.11
CA ARG A 40 6.25 7.38 1.22
C ARG A 40 4.82 7.70 0.80
N VAL A 41 3.98 6.68 0.73
CA VAL A 41 2.57 6.77 0.33
C VAL A 41 1.73 5.93 1.28
N THR A 42 0.46 6.31 1.41
CA THR A 42 -0.56 5.48 2.05
C THR A 42 -1.21 4.61 0.98
N VAL A 43 -1.39 3.33 1.28
CA VAL A 43 -2.11 2.39 0.42
C VAL A 43 -3.38 1.97 1.15
N THR A 44 -4.52 2.30 0.54
CA THR A 44 -5.85 2.00 1.06
C THR A 44 -6.53 0.99 0.15
N LEU A 45 -7.13 -0.05 0.73
CA LEU A 45 -7.92 -1.03 0.00
C LEU A 45 -9.40 -0.74 0.18
N ALA A 46 -10.06 -0.38 -0.92
CA ALA A 46 -11.50 -0.39 -1.05
C ALA A 46 -11.95 -1.71 -1.67
N THR A 47 -12.08 -2.75 -0.84
CA THR A 47 -12.42 -4.11 -1.31
C THR A 47 -13.42 -4.79 -0.38
N GLY A 48 -14.01 -5.91 -0.81
CA GLY A 48 -14.85 -6.75 0.07
C GLY A 48 -14.08 -7.59 1.10
N ILE A 49 -12.76 -7.41 1.24
CA ILE A 49 -11.97 -8.06 2.29
C ILE A 49 -12.32 -7.37 3.63
N PRO A 50 -12.62 -8.12 4.71
CA PRO A 50 -12.94 -7.53 6.01
C PRO A 50 -11.88 -6.54 6.49
N GLU A 51 -12.30 -5.40 7.05
CA GLU A 51 -11.41 -4.33 7.51
C GLU A 51 -10.33 -4.87 8.45
N GLU A 52 -10.68 -5.74 9.40
CA GLU A 52 -9.71 -6.26 10.37
C GLU A 52 -8.55 -7.02 9.70
N ARG A 53 -8.82 -7.66 8.55
CA ARG A 53 -7.78 -8.36 7.78
C ARG A 53 -6.90 -7.40 7.00
N VAL A 54 -7.47 -6.33 6.44
CA VAL A 54 -6.72 -5.27 5.75
C VAL A 54 -5.78 -4.56 6.73
N ARG A 55 -6.30 -4.19 7.91
CA ARG A 55 -5.52 -3.55 8.97
C ARG A 55 -4.43 -4.47 9.52
N ALA A 56 -4.71 -5.77 9.69
CA ALA A 56 -3.70 -6.76 10.09
C ALA A 56 -2.55 -6.92 9.08
N ALA A 57 -2.78 -6.57 7.80
CA ALA A 57 -1.77 -6.53 6.76
C ALA A 57 -1.00 -5.19 6.71
N ASN A 58 -1.20 -4.29 7.67
CA ASN A 58 -0.64 -2.93 7.73
C ASN A 58 -1.05 -2.04 6.53
N LEU A 59 -2.28 -2.20 6.03
CA LEU A 59 -2.85 -1.35 4.99
C LEU A 59 -4.04 -0.55 5.56
N ASP A 60 -4.38 0.53 4.88
CA ASP A 60 -5.58 1.28 5.20
C ASP A 60 -6.80 0.66 4.52
N TYR A 61 -7.96 0.84 5.13
CA TYR A 61 -9.24 0.34 4.63
C TYR A 61 -10.17 1.52 4.35
N LEU A 62 -10.94 1.38 3.28
CA LEU A 62 -12.08 2.24 2.95
C LEU A 62 -13.24 1.32 2.57
N ASP A 63 -14.45 1.58 3.03
CA ASP A 63 -15.61 0.80 2.58
C ASP A 63 -15.82 1.03 1.07
N PRO A 64 -15.86 -0.03 0.23
CA PRO A 64 -16.18 0.10 -1.19
C PRO A 64 -17.46 0.90 -1.49
N ALA A 65 -18.45 0.85 -0.59
CA ALA A 65 -19.70 1.59 -0.76
C ALA A 65 -19.55 3.11 -0.53
N GLU A 66 -18.46 3.54 0.10
CA GLU A 66 -18.14 4.96 0.34
C GLU A 66 -17.29 5.58 -0.78
N VAL A 67 -16.88 4.79 -1.78
CA VAL A 67 -16.09 5.30 -2.91
C VAL A 67 -16.99 6.13 -3.85
N ASP A 68 -16.71 7.42 -3.93
CA ASP A 68 -17.37 8.37 -4.84
C ASP A 68 -16.42 8.78 -5.98
N LEU A 69 -16.44 7.99 -7.06
CA LEU A 69 -15.55 8.24 -8.21
C LEU A 69 -15.88 9.53 -8.95
N ASP A 70 -17.16 9.90 -9.02
CA ASP A 70 -17.60 11.10 -9.72
C ASP A 70 -17.11 12.35 -8.95
N GLY A 71 -17.30 12.36 -7.63
CA GLY A 71 -16.78 13.43 -6.77
C GLY A 71 -15.25 13.54 -6.82
N TRP A 72 -14.52 12.42 -6.86
CA TRP A 72 -13.06 12.43 -6.98
C TRP A 72 -12.57 12.85 -8.36
N ALA A 73 -13.32 12.60 -9.43
CA ALA A 73 -12.95 13.02 -10.78
C ALA A 73 -13.05 14.55 -10.96
N ASP A 74 -13.91 15.21 -10.18
CA ASP A 74 -14.08 16.66 -10.17
C ASP A 74 -13.06 17.39 -9.26
N ASP A 75 -12.35 16.67 -8.39
CA ASP A 75 -11.31 17.23 -7.51
C ASP A 75 -9.98 17.44 -8.29
N PRO A 76 -9.49 18.69 -8.42
CA PRO A 76 -8.28 18.98 -9.18
C PRO A 76 -7.00 18.38 -8.59
N ASP A 77 -6.99 18.00 -7.32
CA ASP A 77 -5.84 17.38 -6.65
C ASP A 77 -5.89 15.84 -6.69
N THR A 78 -6.94 15.25 -7.27
CA THR A 78 -7.16 13.81 -7.35
C THR A 78 -7.07 13.29 -8.79
N LEU A 79 -6.38 12.17 -8.97
CA LEU A 79 -6.33 11.46 -10.25
C LEU A 79 -7.11 10.15 -10.15
N VAL A 80 -8.22 10.05 -10.88
CA VAL A 80 -8.98 8.81 -11.06
C VAL A 80 -8.50 8.11 -12.32
N VAL A 81 -8.09 6.85 -12.20
CA VAL A 81 -7.61 6.02 -13.32
C VAL A 81 -8.55 4.82 -13.51
N PRO A 82 -9.49 4.86 -14.46
CA PRO A 82 -10.27 3.70 -14.85
C PRO A 82 -9.36 2.59 -15.38
N HIS A 83 -9.68 1.32 -15.09
CA HIS A 83 -8.84 0.16 -15.47
C HIS A 83 -7.38 0.31 -15.01
N ALA A 84 -7.19 0.77 -13.77
CA ALA A 84 -5.87 0.95 -13.17
C ALA A 84 -5.04 -0.34 -13.17
N GLY A 85 -3.72 -0.18 -13.34
CA GLY A 85 -2.74 -1.28 -13.38
C GLY A 85 -2.12 -1.53 -14.76
N GLU A 86 -2.63 -0.91 -15.81
CA GLU A 86 -2.16 -1.12 -17.20
C GLU A 86 -1.20 -0.04 -17.69
N VAL A 87 -1.28 1.18 -17.14
CA VAL A 87 -0.49 2.34 -17.57
C VAL A 87 0.59 2.70 -16.56
N LEU A 88 1.83 2.84 -17.02
CA LEU A 88 2.95 3.32 -16.21
C LEU A 88 3.04 4.85 -16.26
N PHE A 89 2.89 5.50 -15.10
CA PHE A 89 2.99 6.95 -14.97
C PHE A 89 4.41 7.42 -14.67
N ARG A 90 4.77 8.57 -15.23
CA ARG A 90 6.06 9.26 -15.00
C ARG A 90 5.82 10.77 -14.93
N LEU A 91 6.46 11.43 -13.97
CA LEU A 91 6.47 12.89 -13.89
C LEU A 91 7.26 13.47 -15.08
N ARG A 92 6.73 14.53 -15.68
CA ARG A 92 7.40 15.27 -16.76
C ARG A 92 8.33 16.32 -16.19
#